data_AF-A0A8S0FRX5-F1
#
_entry.id   AF-A0A8S0FRX5-F1
#
_cell.length_a   1.000
_cell.length_b   1.000
_cell.length_c   1.000
_cell.angle_alpha   90.00
_cell.angle_beta   90.00
_cell.angle_gamma   90.00
#
_symmetry.space_group_name_H-M   'P 1'
#
loop_
_entity.id
_entity.type
_entity.pdbx_description
1 polymer ?
#
loop_
_entity_poly.entity_id
_entity_poly.type
_entity_poly.pdbx_seq_one_letter_code
_entity_poly.pdbx_strand_id
1 'polypeptide(L)'
;MLKKDARTVAAQQVARLESAMCLRRRWSPENFQLFLVEHPLVRHLTRRLIWGVYSAENQLLACFRVAEDNSYSTADDDLFTLPEGDISIGIPHVLEISPTDAAAFGQLFADYELLPPFRQLDRNSYALTEAERNASELTRWAGRKCPSGRVMGLANKGWMRGEPTCAGRWLDRLDDQTSGPLVVNHGNR
;
A
#
# COMPACT_ATOMS: atom_id res chain seq x y z
N MET A 1 -10.38 31.30 -0.82
CA MET A 1 -11.01 29.98 -0.95
C MET A 1 -10.10 28.95 -1.63
N LEU A 2 -9.44 29.26 -2.76
CA LEU A 2 -8.54 28.34 -3.49
C LEU A 2 -7.53 27.52 -2.65
N LYS A 3 -6.82 28.14 -1.70
CA LYS A 3 -5.79 27.45 -0.88
C LYS A 3 -6.38 26.33 0.00
N LYS A 4 -7.61 26.49 0.48
CA LYS A 4 -8.27 25.52 1.37
C LYS A 4 -8.76 24.30 0.57
N ASP A 5 -9.24 24.54 -0.63
CA ASP A 5 -9.71 23.50 -1.54
C ASP A 5 -8.53 22.67 -2.05
N ALA A 6 -7.43 23.31 -2.45
CA ALA A 6 -6.20 22.64 -2.87
C ALA A 6 -5.61 21.73 -1.78
N ARG A 7 -5.59 22.19 -0.52
CA ARG A 7 -5.11 21.37 0.61
C ARG A 7 -6.01 20.16 0.86
N THR A 8 -7.32 20.32 0.71
CA THR A 8 -8.29 19.24 0.88
C THR A 8 -8.14 18.20 -0.23
N VAL A 9 -7.99 18.65 -1.48
CA VAL A 9 -7.74 17.78 -2.64
C VAL A 9 -6.43 17.03 -2.49
N ALA A 10 -5.35 17.69 -2.06
CA ALA A 10 -4.07 17.03 -1.82
C ALA A 10 -4.19 15.92 -0.75
N ALA A 11 -4.86 16.19 0.36
CA ALA A 11 -5.09 15.20 1.41
C ALA A 11 -5.92 13.99 0.91
N GLN A 12 -6.91 14.23 0.04
CA GLN A 12 -7.68 13.16 -0.59
C GLN A 12 -6.81 12.31 -1.53
N GLN A 13 -5.90 12.92 -2.30
CA GLN A 13 -4.98 12.16 -3.16
C GLN A 13 -4.01 11.32 -2.34
N VAL A 14 -3.48 11.84 -1.23
CA VAL A 14 -2.66 11.06 -0.29
C VAL A 14 -3.41 9.83 0.23
N ALA A 15 -4.65 10.01 0.69
CA ALA A 15 -5.47 8.89 1.17
C ALA A 15 -5.77 7.86 0.06
N ARG A 16 -5.99 8.31 -1.17
CA ARG A 16 -6.19 7.43 -2.33
C ARG A 16 -4.93 6.62 -2.67
N LEU A 17 -3.75 7.24 -2.62
CA LEU A 17 -2.48 6.55 -2.87
C LEU A 17 -2.16 5.56 -1.73
N GLU A 18 -2.41 5.90 -0.48
CA GLU A 18 -2.26 4.97 0.64
C GLU A 18 -3.21 3.76 0.49
N SER A 19 -4.47 4.00 0.14
CA SER A 19 -5.42 2.92 -0.13
C SER A 19 -5.01 2.09 -1.34
N ALA A 20 -4.48 2.71 -2.39
CA ALA A 20 -3.98 2.00 -3.57
C ALA A 20 -2.81 1.07 -3.23
N MET A 21 -1.90 1.47 -2.35
CA MET A 21 -0.86 0.60 -1.80
C MET A 21 -1.48 -0.58 -1.03
N CYS A 22 -2.44 -0.32 -0.14
CA CYS A 22 -3.07 -1.37 0.68
C CYS A 22 -3.88 -2.38 -0.15
N LEU A 23 -4.57 -1.90 -1.18
CA LEU A 23 -5.41 -2.69 -2.08
C LEU A 23 -4.62 -3.26 -3.28
N ARG A 24 -3.28 -3.12 -3.28
CA ARG A 24 -2.41 -3.54 -4.38
C ARG A 24 -2.88 -3.09 -5.76
N ARG A 25 -3.45 -1.88 -5.85
CA ARG A 25 -3.89 -1.31 -7.11
C ARG A 25 -2.68 -1.13 -8.03
N ARG A 26 -2.90 -1.43 -9.30
CA ARG A 26 -1.92 -1.32 -10.38
C ARG A 26 -2.42 -0.39 -11.48
N TRP A 27 -1.48 0.22 -12.18
CA TRP A 27 -1.70 1.09 -13.34
C TRP A 27 -0.85 0.60 -14.50
N SER A 28 -1.33 0.78 -15.72
CA SER A 28 -0.47 0.62 -16.89
C SER A 28 0.58 1.75 -16.93
N PRO A 29 1.74 1.55 -17.58
CA PRO A 29 2.77 2.57 -17.70
C PRO A 29 2.25 3.89 -18.28
N GLU A 30 1.36 3.84 -19.26
CA GLU A 30 0.78 5.01 -19.92
C GLU A 30 -0.11 5.80 -18.96
N ASN A 31 -0.96 5.10 -18.21
CA ASN A 31 -1.82 5.72 -17.21
C ASN A 31 -1.02 6.29 -16.04
N PHE A 32 0.06 5.62 -15.66
CA PHE A 32 0.97 6.10 -14.63
C PHE A 32 1.63 7.42 -15.06
N GLN A 33 2.16 7.47 -16.28
CA GLN A 33 2.76 8.68 -16.83
C GLN A 33 1.75 9.84 -16.88
N LEU A 34 0.59 9.62 -17.51
CA LEU A 34 -0.39 10.66 -17.76
C LEU A 34 -1.06 11.18 -16.48
N PHE A 35 -1.46 10.28 -15.56
CA PHE A 35 -2.28 10.66 -14.41
C PHE A 35 -1.49 10.88 -13.12
N LEU A 36 -0.24 10.41 -13.02
CA LEU A 36 0.56 10.53 -11.81
C LEU A 36 1.84 11.34 -12.01
N VAL A 37 2.58 11.12 -13.09
CA VAL A 37 3.86 11.82 -13.34
C VAL A 37 3.64 13.22 -13.93
N GLU A 38 2.75 13.35 -14.91
CA GLU A 38 2.48 14.62 -15.59
C GLU A 38 1.45 15.50 -14.87
N HIS A 39 0.74 14.92 -13.89
CA HIS A 39 -0.36 15.61 -13.22
C HIS A 39 0.13 16.78 -12.34
N PRO A 40 -0.39 18.02 -12.48
CA PRO A 40 0.12 19.22 -11.80
C PRO A 40 0.22 19.14 -10.27
N LEU A 41 -0.74 18.50 -9.60
CA LEU A 41 -0.73 18.28 -8.15
C LEU A 41 -0.14 16.93 -7.73
N VAL A 42 -0.61 15.83 -8.34
CA VAL A 42 -0.23 14.47 -7.94
C VAL A 42 1.25 14.19 -8.18
N ARG A 43 1.88 14.80 -9.20
CA ARG A 43 3.33 14.65 -9.46
C ARG A 43 4.20 14.91 -8.23
N HIS A 44 3.82 15.88 -7.40
CA HIS A 44 4.58 16.22 -6.19
C HIS A 44 4.47 15.12 -5.13
N LEU A 45 3.36 14.38 -5.10
CA LEU A 45 3.20 13.20 -4.25
C LEU A 45 3.92 11.99 -4.84
N THR A 46 3.80 11.79 -6.16
CA THR A 46 4.46 10.71 -6.92
C THR A 46 5.97 10.72 -6.71
N ARG A 47 6.62 11.90 -6.74
CA ARG A 47 8.07 12.06 -6.52
C ARG A 47 8.55 11.74 -5.10
N ARG A 48 7.63 11.75 -4.13
CA ARG A 48 7.91 11.49 -2.70
C ARG A 48 7.53 10.06 -2.28
N LEU A 49 7.34 9.18 -3.26
CA LEU A 49 6.93 7.80 -3.07
C LEU A 49 7.84 6.88 -3.87
N ILE A 50 8.00 5.67 -3.34
CA ILE A 50 8.64 4.57 -4.06
C ILE A 50 7.56 3.90 -4.90
N TRP A 51 7.92 3.56 -6.12
CA TRP A 51 7.11 2.86 -7.10
C TRP A 51 7.74 1.52 -7.42
N GLY A 52 6.91 0.58 -7.84
CA GLY A 52 7.29 -0.78 -8.17
C GLY A 52 6.80 -1.13 -9.56
N VAL A 53 7.64 -1.80 -10.34
CA VAL A 53 7.25 -2.49 -11.56
C VAL A 53 6.84 -3.90 -11.20
N TYR A 54 5.71 -4.33 -11.74
CA TYR A 54 5.10 -5.63 -11.49
C TYR A 54 4.94 -6.41 -12.79
N SER A 55 5.13 -7.72 -12.71
CA SER A 55 4.78 -8.64 -13.82
C SER A 55 3.28 -8.84 -13.94
N ALA A 56 2.85 -9.53 -15.01
CA ALA A 56 1.47 -9.97 -15.19
C ALA A 56 0.95 -10.83 -14.01
N GLU A 57 1.84 -11.57 -13.32
CA GLU A 57 1.53 -12.35 -12.11
C GLU A 57 1.54 -11.50 -10.83
N ASN A 58 1.61 -10.17 -10.94
CA ASN A 58 1.64 -9.22 -9.83
C ASN A 58 2.86 -9.42 -8.89
N GLN A 59 3.98 -9.91 -9.42
CA GLN A 59 5.24 -10.01 -8.70
C GLN A 59 6.06 -8.74 -8.87
N LEU A 60 6.63 -8.23 -7.78
CA LEU A 60 7.49 -7.05 -7.82
C LEU A 60 8.80 -7.41 -8.52
N LEU A 61 9.06 -6.77 -9.66
CA LEU A 61 10.25 -6.96 -10.49
C LEU A 61 11.37 -5.99 -10.11
N ALA A 62 11.02 -4.73 -9.89
CA ALA A 62 11.96 -3.66 -9.57
C ALA A 62 11.28 -2.52 -8.81
N CYS A 63 12.05 -1.80 -8.00
CA CYS A 63 11.62 -0.56 -7.35
C CYS A 63 12.32 0.65 -7.97
N PHE A 64 11.61 1.76 -8.04
CA PHE A 64 12.13 3.02 -8.55
C PHE A 64 11.44 4.22 -7.91
N ARG A 65 12.02 5.41 -8.08
CA ARG A 65 11.41 6.70 -7.72
C ARG A 65 11.27 7.58 -8.96
N VAL A 66 10.45 8.60 -8.87
CA VAL A 66 10.33 9.65 -9.89
C VAL A 66 11.12 10.88 -9.44
N ALA A 67 12.07 11.33 -10.24
CA ALA A 67 12.88 12.51 -9.98
C ALA A 67 12.18 13.83 -10.40
N GLU A 68 12.83 14.97 -10.18
CA GLU A 68 12.24 16.29 -10.44
C GLU A 68 12.02 16.61 -11.91
N ASP A 69 12.83 16.01 -12.78
CA ASP A 69 12.77 16.09 -14.23
C ASP A 69 11.84 15.03 -14.85
N ASN A 70 11.11 14.28 -14.02
CA ASN A 70 10.29 13.13 -14.39
C ASN A 70 11.08 11.91 -14.92
N SER A 71 12.41 11.90 -14.78
CA SER A 71 13.19 10.67 -14.96
C SER A 71 12.91 9.69 -13.81
N TYR A 72 13.23 8.43 -14.04
CA TYR A 72 13.16 7.40 -13.02
C TYR A 72 14.54 7.06 -12.49
N SER A 73 14.63 6.76 -11.19
CA SER A 73 15.88 6.35 -10.55
C SER A 73 15.69 5.16 -9.64
N THR A 74 16.74 4.35 -9.51
CA THR A 74 16.80 3.19 -8.60
C THR A 74 17.10 3.62 -7.17
N ALA A 75 17.28 2.65 -6.27
CA ALA A 75 17.68 2.91 -4.88
C ALA A 75 19.10 3.49 -4.75
N ASP A 76 19.95 3.21 -5.74
CA ASP A 76 21.33 3.70 -5.83
C ASP A 76 21.44 5.07 -6.55
N ASP A 77 20.30 5.71 -6.81
CA ASP A 77 20.18 6.97 -7.57
C ASP A 77 20.61 6.89 -9.05
N ASP A 78 20.75 5.68 -9.59
CA ASP A 78 21.05 5.46 -11.00
C ASP A 78 19.81 5.59 -11.88
N LEU A 79 20.00 5.98 -13.14
CA LEU A 79 18.93 6.10 -14.13
C LEU A 79 18.21 4.75 -14.30
N PHE A 80 16.90 4.76 -14.13
CA PHE A 80 16.04 3.60 -14.31
C PHE A 80 15.20 3.75 -15.57
N THR A 81 15.11 2.67 -16.35
CA THR A 81 14.21 2.58 -17.50
C THR A 81 13.17 1.51 -17.24
N LEU A 82 11.90 1.83 -17.50
CA LEU A 82 10.83 0.85 -17.38
C LEU A 82 11.09 -0.32 -18.36
N PRO A 83 11.03 -1.58 -17.91
CA PRO A 83 11.20 -2.72 -18.79
C PRO A 83 10.08 -2.80 -19.82
N GLU A 84 10.40 -3.29 -21.01
CA GLU A 84 9.39 -3.54 -22.05
C GLU A 84 8.58 -4.81 -21.73
N GLY A 85 7.32 -4.84 -22.13
CA GLY A 85 6.44 -6.00 -22.00
C GLY A 85 5.13 -5.72 -21.27
N ASP A 86 4.44 -6.79 -20.86
CA ASP A 86 3.22 -6.71 -20.06
C ASP A 86 3.57 -6.44 -18.59
N ILE A 87 3.79 -5.16 -18.30
CA ILE A 87 4.17 -4.68 -16.99
C ILE A 87 3.12 -3.73 -16.43
N SER A 88 3.04 -3.72 -15.11
CA SER A 88 2.18 -2.81 -14.37
C SER A 88 2.99 -2.03 -13.34
N ILE A 89 2.57 -0.80 -13.06
CA ILE A 89 3.20 0.06 -12.07
C ILE A 89 2.29 0.15 -10.85
N GLY A 90 2.86 0.09 -9.66
CA GLY A 90 2.12 0.18 -8.41
C GLY A 90 2.96 0.78 -7.29
N ILE A 91 2.31 1.04 -6.16
CA ILE A 91 3.01 1.42 -4.93
C ILE A 91 3.32 0.13 -4.15
N PRO A 92 4.60 -0.24 -4.00
CA PRO A 92 4.98 -1.44 -3.27
C PRO A 92 4.75 -1.26 -1.78
N HIS A 93 4.27 -2.33 -1.15
CA HIS A 93 4.20 -2.44 0.29
C HIS A 93 5.59 -2.78 0.83
N VAL A 94 5.95 -2.30 2.04
CA VAL A 94 7.26 -2.59 2.68
C VAL A 94 7.61 -4.09 2.79
N LEU A 95 6.59 -4.95 2.74
CA LEU A 95 6.77 -6.41 2.78
C LEU A 95 7.19 -7.02 1.43
N GLU A 96 6.97 -6.29 0.34
CA GLU A 96 7.36 -6.70 -1.02
C GLU A 96 8.76 -6.19 -1.36
N ILE A 97 9.19 -5.07 -0.76
CA ILE A 97 10.49 -4.44 -0.98
C ILE A 97 11.57 -5.21 -0.22
N SER A 98 12.72 -5.42 -0.83
CA SER A 98 13.87 -6.02 -0.16
C SER A 98 14.36 -5.11 0.99
N PRO A 99 14.89 -5.66 2.10
CA PRO A 99 15.41 -4.83 3.20
C PRO A 99 16.54 -3.89 2.77
N THR A 100 17.34 -4.32 1.79
CA THR A 100 18.43 -3.54 1.20
C THR A 100 17.90 -2.32 0.46
N ASP A 101 16.93 -2.52 -0.44
CA ASP A 101 16.34 -1.41 -1.19
C ASP A 101 15.56 -0.48 -0.27
N ALA A 102 14.84 -1.03 0.71
CA ALA A 102 14.12 -0.23 1.70
C ALA A 102 15.06 0.71 2.47
N ALA A 103 16.24 0.23 2.87
CA ALA A 103 17.25 1.04 3.53
C ALA A 103 17.86 2.09 2.58
N ALA A 104 18.20 1.70 1.36
CA ALA A 104 18.78 2.59 0.35
C ALA A 104 17.81 3.72 -0.06
N PHE A 105 16.56 3.41 -0.37
CA PHE A 105 15.54 4.43 -0.62
C PHE A 105 15.25 5.29 0.61
N GLY A 106 15.30 4.72 1.81
CA GLY A 106 15.16 5.47 3.06
C GLY A 106 16.27 6.51 3.23
N GLN A 107 17.52 6.14 2.95
CA GLN A 107 18.67 7.05 2.95
C GLN A 107 18.52 8.12 1.87
N LEU A 108 18.17 7.72 0.65
CA LEU A 108 17.97 8.64 -0.47
C LEU A 108 16.88 9.69 -0.15
N PHE A 109 15.77 9.28 0.46
CA PHE A 109 14.74 10.22 0.89
C PHE A 109 15.22 11.17 1.99
N ALA A 110 16.09 10.72 2.89
CA ALA A 110 16.71 11.59 3.88
C ALA A 110 17.66 12.61 3.22
N ASP A 111 18.49 12.17 2.28
CA ASP A 111 19.49 13.00 1.60
C ASP A 111 18.85 14.10 0.75
N TYR A 112 17.74 13.78 0.07
CA TYR A 112 16.95 14.75 -0.70
C TYR A 112 15.89 15.51 0.13
N GLU A 113 15.86 15.32 1.46
CA GLU A 113 14.86 15.89 2.38
C GLU A 113 13.40 15.65 1.94
N LEU A 114 13.16 14.50 1.30
CA LEU A 114 11.86 14.09 0.79
C LEU A 114 11.05 13.45 1.92
N LEU A 115 10.05 14.19 2.40
CA LEU A 115 9.10 13.68 3.37
C LEU A 115 7.99 12.87 2.67
N PRO A 116 7.88 11.55 2.92
CA PRO A 116 6.83 10.73 2.33
C PRO A 116 5.45 11.21 2.78
N PRO A 117 4.45 11.23 1.88
CA PRO A 117 3.12 11.74 2.22
C PRO A 117 2.35 10.83 3.20
N PHE A 118 2.74 9.55 3.29
CA PHE A 118 2.23 8.58 4.27
C PHE A 118 3.35 7.60 4.62
N ARG A 119 3.12 6.78 5.67
CA ARG A 119 4.09 5.76 6.09
C ARG A 119 4.12 4.61 5.09
N GLN A 120 5.04 4.69 4.15
CA GLN A 120 5.33 3.62 3.19
C GLN A 120 6.37 2.65 3.77
N LEU A 121 7.61 3.11 3.98
CA LEU A 121 8.71 2.32 4.56
C LEU A 121 8.57 2.14 6.08
N ASP A 122 8.23 3.20 6.81
CA ASP A 122 8.03 3.16 8.28
C ASP A 122 6.69 2.56 8.70
N ARG A 123 6.08 1.74 7.85
CA ARG A 123 4.81 1.09 8.16
C ARG A 123 5.08 -0.12 9.05
N ASN A 124 4.50 -0.11 10.25
CA ASN A 124 4.58 -1.25 11.15
C ASN A 124 3.97 -2.48 10.47
N SER A 125 4.81 -3.48 10.20
CA SER A 125 4.40 -4.81 9.78
C SER A 125 4.56 -5.78 10.96
N TYR A 126 3.61 -6.71 11.07
CA TYR A 126 3.66 -7.76 12.09
C TYR A 126 3.58 -9.10 11.37
N ALA A 127 4.74 -9.72 11.17
CA ALA A 127 4.80 -11.07 10.62
C ALA A 127 4.29 -12.09 11.65
N LEU A 128 3.54 -13.08 11.17
CA LEU A 128 3.17 -14.24 11.96
C LEU A 128 4.44 -15.01 12.35
N THR A 129 4.52 -15.43 13.60
CA THR A 129 5.52 -16.41 14.04
C THR A 129 5.19 -17.80 13.48
N GLU A 130 6.13 -18.74 13.48
CA GLU A 130 5.89 -20.12 13.03
C GLU A 130 4.78 -20.81 13.84
N ALA A 131 4.70 -20.53 15.14
CA ALA A 131 3.63 -21.02 15.99
C ALA A 131 2.26 -20.41 15.62
N GLU A 132 2.23 -19.12 15.28
CA GLU A 132 1.00 -18.42 14.86
C GLU A 132 0.54 -18.81 13.45
N ARG A 133 1.46 -19.18 12.55
CA ARG A 133 1.11 -19.69 11.20
C ARG A 133 0.32 -20.99 11.24
N ASN A 134 0.63 -21.85 12.20
CA ASN A 134 0.00 -23.15 12.38
C ASN A 134 -1.21 -23.09 13.34
N ALA A 135 -1.49 -21.93 13.93
CA ALA A 135 -2.60 -21.70 14.83
C ALA A 135 -3.80 -21.09 14.08
N SER A 136 -5.01 -21.43 14.52
CA SER A 136 -6.25 -20.80 14.03
C SER A 136 -6.54 -19.45 14.69
N GLU A 137 -5.78 -19.08 15.73
CA GLU A 137 -6.02 -17.89 16.55
C GLU A 137 -4.71 -17.19 16.92
N LEU A 138 -4.75 -15.85 16.91
CA LEU A 138 -3.62 -15.00 17.28
C LEU A 138 -3.76 -14.50 18.71
N THR A 139 -3.27 -15.29 19.67
CA THR A 139 -3.39 -14.99 21.11
C THR A 139 -2.47 -13.86 21.60
N ARG A 140 -1.49 -13.44 20.79
CA ARG A 140 -0.52 -12.36 21.10
C ARG A 140 -1.17 -11.04 21.52
N TRP A 141 -2.38 -10.78 21.03
CA TRP A 141 -3.14 -9.55 21.33
C TRP A 141 -4.36 -9.79 22.22
N ALA A 142 -4.58 -11.02 22.71
CA ALA A 142 -5.67 -11.35 23.60
C ALA A 142 -5.61 -10.51 24.90
N GLY A 143 -6.76 -9.98 25.32
CA GLY A 143 -6.87 -9.17 26.53
C GLY A 143 -6.29 -7.75 26.45
N ARG A 144 -5.70 -7.33 25.31
CA ARG A 144 -5.24 -5.94 25.14
C ARG A 144 -6.43 -5.00 24.99
N LYS A 145 -6.45 -3.93 25.80
CA LYS A 145 -7.47 -2.88 25.71
C LYS A 145 -7.09 -1.89 24.61
N CYS A 146 -8.02 -1.64 23.68
CA CYS A 146 -7.89 -0.63 22.64
C CYS A 146 -9.09 0.33 22.74
N PRO A 147 -8.89 1.66 22.61
CA PRO A 147 -10.02 2.59 22.52
C PRO A 147 -10.95 2.21 21.37
N SER A 148 -12.24 2.09 21.66
CA SER A 148 -13.28 1.69 20.69
C SER A 148 -13.28 2.56 19.43
N GLY A 149 -13.02 3.86 19.56
CA GLY A 149 -12.90 4.78 18.42
C GLY A 149 -11.78 4.41 17.43
N ARG A 150 -10.65 3.88 17.90
CA ARG A 150 -9.57 3.42 17.01
C ARG A 150 -9.96 2.15 16.26
N VAL A 151 -10.66 1.23 16.93
CA VAL A 151 -11.19 0.00 16.32
C VAL A 151 -12.26 0.35 15.28
N MET A 152 -13.17 1.27 15.58
CA MET A 152 -14.17 1.74 14.63
C MET A 152 -13.54 2.46 13.42
N GLY A 153 -12.44 3.19 13.63
CA GLY A 153 -11.69 3.87 12.58
C GLY A 153 -10.97 2.93 11.61
N LEU A 154 -10.83 1.64 11.91
CA LEU A 154 -10.28 0.65 10.97
C LEU A 154 -11.18 0.44 9.76
N ALA A 155 -12.51 0.66 9.90
CA ALA A 155 -13.44 0.60 8.78
C ALA A 155 -13.08 1.61 7.67
N ASN A 156 -12.60 2.79 8.04
CA ASN A 156 -12.12 3.81 7.08
C ASN A 156 -10.79 3.42 6.41
N LYS A 157 -10.14 2.35 6.89
CA LYS A 157 -8.89 1.78 6.35
C LYS A 157 -9.13 0.45 5.64
N GLY A 158 -10.38 0.18 5.22
CA GLY A 158 -10.73 -1.01 4.45
C GLY A 158 -10.95 -2.29 5.28
N TRP A 159 -11.01 -2.19 6.61
CA TRP A 159 -11.31 -3.36 7.44
C TRP A 159 -12.82 -3.58 7.54
N MET A 160 -13.27 -4.80 7.27
CA MET A 160 -14.67 -5.17 7.46
C MET A 160 -14.95 -5.58 8.90
N ARG A 161 -16.11 -5.13 9.42
CA ARG A 161 -16.62 -5.61 10.71
C ARG A 161 -17.16 -7.02 10.51
N GLY A 162 -16.69 -7.96 11.32
CA GLY A 162 -17.27 -9.29 11.42
C GLY A 162 -18.68 -9.22 12.00
N GLU A 163 -19.47 -10.25 11.73
CA GLU A 163 -20.83 -10.36 12.26
C GLU A 163 -20.79 -10.44 13.80
N PRO A 164 -21.73 -9.76 14.49
CA PRO A 164 -21.79 -9.82 15.93
C PRO A 164 -22.26 -11.21 16.37
N THR A 165 -21.34 -12.08 16.77
CA THR A 165 -21.68 -13.22 17.64
C THR A 165 -21.75 -12.74 19.08
N CYS A 166 -22.60 -13.37 19.89
CA CYS A 166 -23.03 -12.93 21.23
C CYS A 166 -21.93 -12.72 22.30
N ALA A 167 -20.65 -12.77 21.94
CA ALA A 167 -19.50 -12.54 22.82
C ALA A 167 -18.58 -11.36 22.41
N GLY A 168 -18.94 -10.56 21.40
CA GLY A 168 -18.17 -9.34 21.04
C GLY A 168 -18.00 -9.14 19.54
N ARG A 169 -17.76 -7.88 19.13
CA ARG A 169 -17.52 -7.49 17.73
C ARG A 169 -16.07 -7.78 17.33
N TRP A 170 -15.88 -8.61 16.31
CA TRP A 170 -14.59 -8.88 15.66
C TRP A 170 -14.48 -8.07 14.33
N LEU A 171 -13.26 -7.83 13.84
CA LEU A 171 -13.00 -7.33 12.47
C LEU A 171 -12.23 -8.43 11.73
N ASP A 172 -12.77 -8.91 10.61
CA ASP A 172 -12.44 -10.25 10.09
C ASP A 172 -11.58 -10.28 8.81
N ARG A 173 -11.55 -9.21 7.99
CA ARG A 173 -10.85 -9.29 6.69
C ARG A 173 -10.53 -7.93 6.04
N LEU A 174 -9.43 -7.89 5.26
CA LEU A 174 -9.15 -6.89 4.23
C LEU A 174 -9.80 -7.33 2.91
N ASP A 175 -10.55 -6.45 2.26
CA ASP A 175 -11.27 -6.76 1.01
C ASP A 175 -10.28 -6.95 -0.16
N ASP A 176 -10.22 -8.16 -0.72
CA ASP A 176 -9.57 -8.46 -2.01
C ASP A 176 -10.69 -8.73 -3.02
N GLN A 177 -11.03 -7.72 -3.82
CA GLN A 177 -12.04 -7.88 -4.86
C GLN A 177 -11.42 -8.54 -6.09
N THR A 178 -11.37 -9.86 -6.09
CA THR A 178 -11.33 -10.67 -7.31
C THR A 178 -12.45 -11.71 -7.31
N SER A 179 -13.36 -11.50 -8.25
CA SER A 179 -14.44 -12.33 -8.80
C SER A 179 -14.41 -13.85 -8.55
N GLY A 180 -15.55 -14.40 -8.11
CA GLY A 180 -15.94 -15.81 -8.29
C GLY A 180 -16.83 -16.36 -7.15
N PRO A 181 -18.01 -16.95 -7.42
CA PRO A 181 -18.89 -17.45 -6.37
C PRO A 181 -18.42 -18.84 -5.90
N LEU A 182 -18.24 -19.04 -4.59
CA LEU A 182 -17.98 -20.36 -4.02
C LEU A 182 -19.17 -20.84 -3.19
N VAL A 183 -19.94 -21.69 -3.88
CA VAL A 183 -20.85 -22.75 -3.45
C VAL A 183 -20.79 -23.12 -1.96
N VAL A 184 -21.95 -23.03 -1.31
CA VAL A 184 -22.22 -23.61 0.01
C VAL A 184 -22.42 -25.10 -0.15
N ASN A 185 -21.52 -25.93 0.38
CA ASN A 185 -21.70 -27.38 0.43
C ASN A 185 -22.10 -27.77 1.86
N HIS A 186 -23.39 -28.04 2.07
CA HIS A 186 -23.89 -28.64 3.30
C HIS A 186 -23.76 -30.16 3.21
N GLY A 187 -22.72 -30.68 3.87
CA GLY A 187 -22.50 -32.11 4.08
C GLY A 187 -22.59 -32.48 5.56
N ASN A 188 -23.77 -32.94 5.96
CA ASN A 188 -24.02 -34.07 6.85
C ASN A 188 -23.60 -34.00 8.35
N ARG A 189 -24.59 -33.78 9.22
CA ARG A 189 -25.10 -34.83 10.13
C ARG A 189 -26.47 -34.47 10.67
#